data_AF-A0A955JVY1-F1
#
_entry.id   AF-A0A955JVY1-F1
#
_cell.length_a   1.000
_cell.length_b   1.000
_cell.length_c   1.000
_cell.angle_alpha   90.00
_cell.angle_beta   90.00
_cell.angle_gamma   90.00
#
_symmetry.space_group_name_H-M   'P 1'
#
loop_
_entity.id
_entity.type
_entity.pdbx_description
1 polymer ?
#
loop_
_entity_poly.entity_id
_entity_poly.type
_entity_poly.pdbx_seq_one_letter_code
_entity_poly.pdbx_strand_id
1 'polypeptide(L)'
;QQVAERFHKRFPEAKLVAGDLNAASLAEHSTHKNGLDMDVYAQNHLAADMRKPYRNAKSVQRSTALGIMLLETRNVERILYNDAKVIRSVNAYARKHNLPGRMESNNSTHEFHFHVDYRGKPGPYDNCAQAKYANSKRCFPDG
;
A
#
# COMPACT_ATOMS: atom_id res chain seq x y z
N GLN A 1 -5.19 7.29 -7.37
CA GLN A 1 -5.09 8.62 -7.99
C GLN A 1 -5.33 9.77 -7.01
N GLN A 2 -6.52 9.89 -6.39
CA GLN A 2 -6.86 11.01 -5.47
C GLN A 2 -5.83 11.26 -4.35
N VAL A 3 -5.29 10.20 -3.74
CA VAL A 3 -4.23 10.30 -2.72
C VAL A 3 -2.95 10.94 -3.28
N ALA A 4 -2.54 10.56 -4.49
CA ALA A 4 -1.34 11.11 -5.12
C ALA A 4 -1.49 12.60 -5.42
N GLU A 5 -2.66 13.02 -5.88
CA GLU A 5 -2.97 14.44 -6.14
C GLU A 5 -2.97 15.27 -4.85
N ARG A 6 -3.65 14.79 -3.78
CA ARG A 6 -3.61 15.46 -2.46
C ARG A 6 -2.21 15.53 -1.88
N PHE A 7 -1.45 14.46 -2.04
CA PHE A 7 -0.08 14.39 -1.53
C PHE A 7 0.83 15.36 -2.27
N HIS A 8 0.79 15.38 -3.60
CA HIS A 8 1.56 16.30 -4.43
C HIS A 8 1.20 17.77 -4.15
N LYS A 9 -0.07 18.08 -3.95
CA LYS A 9 -0.50 19.44 -3.56
C LYS A 9 0.13 19.90 -2.23
N ARG A 10 0.37 18.98 -1.30
CA ARG A 10 0.94 19.27 0.02
C ARG A 10 2.48 19.23 0.04
N PHE A 11 3.06 18.34 -0.75
CA PHE A 11 4.50 18.10 -0.84
C PHE A 11 4.90 18.00 -2.32
N PRO A 12 4.93 19.13 -3.05
CA PRO A 12 5.17 19.12 -4.50
C PRO A 12 6.55 18.57 -4.87
N GLU A 13 7.50 18.63 -3.94
CA GLU A 13 8.82 18.06 -4.10
C GLU A 13 8.83 16.53 -4.05
N ALA A 14 7.84 15.90 -3.44
CA ALA A 14 7.79 14.45 -3.27
C ALA A 14 6.93 13.81 -4.37
N LYS A 15 7.55 12.92 -5.16
CA LYS A 15 6.87 12.23 -6.26
C LYS A 15 6.57 10.79 -5.86
N LEU A 16 5.29 10.48 -5.73
CA LEU A 16 4.84 9.11 -5.45
C LEU A 16 4.85 8.26 -6.72
N VAL A 17 5.18 7.00 -6.56
CA VAL A 17 5.11 5.97 -7.60
C VAL A 17 4.30 4.82 -7.03
N ALA A 18 3.26 4.40 -7.77
CA ALA A 18 2.61 3.13 -7.53
C ALA A 18 3.48 2.05 -8.18
N GLY A 19 3.99 1.12 -7.39
CA GLY A 19 4.67 -0.06 -7.87
C GLY A 19 3.70 -1.19 -8.11
N ASP A 20 4.13 -2.40 -7.78
CA ASP A 20 3.42 -3.63 -8.07
C ASP A 20 1.93 -3.54 -7.68
N LEU A 21 1.07 -3.77 -8.67
CA LEU A 21 -0.38 -3.94 -8.50
C LEU A 21 -0.77 -5.41 -8.71
N ASN A 22 0.08 -6.19 -9.40
CA ASN A 22 -0.14 -7.60 -9.69
C ASN A 22 1.21 -8.32 -9.88
N ALA A 23 2.03 -8.39 -8.82
CA ALA A 23 3.32 -9.08 -8.84
C ALA A 23 3.29 -10.41 -8.09
N ALA A 24 2.25 -11.20 -8.33
CA ALA A 24 2.08 -12.55 -7.76
C ALA A 24 3.28 -13.51 -8.03
N SER A 25 4.13 -13.18 -9.02
CA SER A 25 5.22 -14.04 -9.49
C SER A 25 6.50 -13.96 -8.65
N LEU A 26 6.61 -13.02 -7.71
CA LEU A 26 7.76 -12.91 -6.82
C LEU A 26 7.37 -13.39 -5.41
N ALA A 27 8.17 -14.31 -4.85
CA ALA A 27 7.93 -14.90 -3.53
C ALA A 27 7.76 -13.85 -2.40
N GLU A 28 8.26 -12.63 -2.61
CA GLU A 28 8.21 -11.50 -1.68
C GLU A 28 6.89 -10.69 -1.76
N HIS A 29 6.06 -10.89 -2.80
CA HIS A 29 4.83 -10.13 -3.07
C HIS A 29 3.59 -11.06 -3.14
N SER A 30 3.53 -12.03 -2.23
CA SER A 30 2.53 -13.10 -2.24
C SER A 30 1.07 -12.68 -1.99
N THR A 31 0.82 -11.42 -1.59
CA THR A 31 -0.50 -10.84 -1.35
C THR A 31 -1.09 -10.20 -2.60
N HIS A 32 -0.25 -9.61 -3.48
CA HIS A 32 -0.58 -8.94 -4.76
C HIS A 32 -1.29 -9.82 -5.82
N LYS A 33 -1.76 -11.01 -5.45
CA LYS A 33 -2.38 -12.02 -6.32
C LYS A 33 -3.69 -11.59 -6.96
N ASN A 34 -4.37 -10.61 -6.38
CA ASN A 34 -5.76 -10.27 -6.73
C ASN A 34 -5.93 -8.84 -7.25
N GLY A 35 -4.85 -8.10 -7.54
CA GLY A 35 -4.98 -6.70 -7.98
C GLY A 35 -5.48 -5.73 -6.91
N LEU A 36 -5.58 -6.18 -5.65
CA LEU A 36 -6.13 -5.45 -4.51
C LEU A 36 -5.05 -4.90 -3.58
N ASP A 37 -3.79 -5.18 -3.86
CA ASP A 37 -2.67 -4.65 -3.08
C ASP A 37 -1.82 -3.75 -3.97
N MET A 38 -1.22 -2.73 -3.35
CA MET A 38 -0.40 -1.75 -4.06
C MET A 38 0.78 -1.35 -3.21
N ASP A 39 1.98 -1.40 -3.81
CA ASP A 39 3.15 -0.81 -3.20
C ASP A 39 3.28 0.67 -3.58
N VAL A 40 3.52 1.53 -2.59
CA VAL A 40 3.69 2.97 -2.78
C VAL A 40 5.09 3.39 -2.37
N TYR A 41 5.81 3.95 -3.33
CA TYR A 41 7.16 4.46 -3.19
C TYR A 41 7.16 5.99 -3.31
N ALA A 42 8.21 6.65 -2.83
CA ALA A 42 8.56 7.98 -3.30
C ALA A 42 9.83 7.90 -4.15
N GLN A 43 9.77 8.35 -5.40
CA GLN A 43 10.87 8.26 -6.37
C GLN A 43 12.17 8.93 -5.88
N ASN A 44 12.04 9.92 -5.00
CA ASN A 44 13.16 10.67 -4.43
C ASN A 44 13.39 10.37 -2.95
N HIS A 45 12.85 9.27 -2.42
CA HIS A 45 13.04 8.81 -1.04
C HIS A 45 12.62 9.82 0.05
N LEU A 46 11.84 10.85 -0.30
CA LEU A 46 11.40 11.87 0.66
C LEU A 46 10.24 11.41 1.54
N ALA A 47 9.54 10.36 1.13
CA ALA A 47 8.45 9.70 1.84
C ALA A 47 8.50 8.19 1.57
N ALA A 48 7.82 7.40 2.39
CA ALA A 48 7.77 5.95 2.28
C ALA A 48 9.14 5.23 2.32
N ASP A 49 10.24 5.91 2.70
CA ASP A 49 11.55 5.29 2.92
C ASP A 49 12.08 5.67 4.31
N MET A 50 12.17 4.68 5.21
CA MET A 50 12.68 4.82 6.57
C MET A 50 14.13 4.35 6.72
N ARG A 51 14.78 3.92 5.64
CA ARG A 51 16.18 3.52 5.70
C ARG A 51 17.05 4.76 5.87
N LYS A 52 18.20 4.60 6.52
CA LYS A 52 19.21 5.66 6.53
C LYS A 52 19.87 5.75 5.14
N PRO A 53 20.23 6.95 4.65
CA PRO A 53 20.13 8.26 5.32
C PRO A 53 18.78 8.99 5.15
N TYR A 54 17.81 8.40 4.45
CA TYR A 54 16.56 9.05 4.05
C TYR A 54 15.61 9.36 5.22
N ARG A 55 15.74 8.63 6.32
CA ARG A 55 14.95 8.85 7.53
C ARG A 55 15.38 10.09 8.32
N ASN A 56 14.51 11.10 8.34
CA ASN A 56 14.64 12.34 9.08
C ASN A 56 13.26 12.85 9.51
N ALA A 57 13.20 13.98 10.24
CA ALA A 57 11.94 14.53 10.73
C ALA A 57 10.94 14.86 9.60
N LYS A 58 11.43 15.35 8.45
CA LYS A 58 10.57 15.68 7.30
C LYS A 58 10.05 14.42 6.62
N SER A 59 10.87 13.38 6.42
CA SER A 59 10.38 12.12 5.83
C SER A 59 9.39 11.39 6.75
N VAL A 60 9.58 11.42 8.07
CA VAL A 60 8.55 10.93 9.01
C VAL A 60 7.24 11.70 8.83
N GLN A 61 7.28 13.03 8.79
CA GLN A 61 6.08 13.87 8.59
C GLN A 61 5.35 13.52 7.28
N ARG A 62 6.09 13.38 6.18
CA ARG A 62 5.53 13.05 4.87
C ARG A 62 4.95 11.64 4.85
N SER A 63 5.67 10.64 5.36
CA SER A 63 5.16 9.27 5.49
C SER A 63 3.90 9.20 6.36
N THR A 64 3.85 9.94 7.47
CA THR A 64 2.63 10.05 8.30
C THR A 64 1.47 10.65 7.51
N ALA A 65 1.72 11.74 6.77
CA ALA A 65 0.67 12.37 5.96
C ALA A 65 0.17 11.43 4.84
N LEU A 66 1.07 10.69 4.19
CA LEU A 66 0.70 9.68 3.18
C LEU A 66 -0.19 8.59 3.78
N GLY A 67 0.22 8.01 4.92
CA GLY A 67 -0.56 6.96 5.59
C GLY A 67 -1.94 7.43 6.02
N ILE A 68 -2.06 8.66 6.52
CA ILE A 68 -3.36 9.27 6.83
C ILE A 68 -4.22 9.41 5.57
N MET A 69 -3.68 9.99 4.49
CA MET A 69 -4.43 10.19 3.25
C MET A 69 -4.92 8.86 2.65
N LEU A 70 -4.11 7.79 2.75
CA LEU A 70 -4.51 6.45 2.33
C LEU A 70 -5.68 5.92 3.16
N LEU A 71 -5.62 6.00 4.50
CA LEU A 71 -6.71 5.52 5.35
C LEU A 71 -8.00 6.35 5.22
N GLU A 72 -7.89 7.64 4.91
CA GLU A 72 -9.04 8.52 4.66
C GLU A 72 -9.87 8.11 3.44
N THR A 73 -9.32 7.29 2.53
CA THR A 73 -10.11 6.71 1.42
C THR A 73 -11.17 5.72 1.92
N ARG A 74 -11.07 5.25 3.17
CA ARG A 74 -11.93 4.23 3.82
C ARG A 74 -11.98 2.86 3.13
N ASN A 75 -11.33 2.72 1.97
CA ASN A 75 -11.22 1.48 1.21
C ASN A 75 -9.96 0.70 1.54
N VAL A 76 -9.06 1.25 2.37
CA VAL A 76 -7.85 0.55 2.82
C VAL A 76 -8.19 -0.30 4.06
N GLU A 77 -7.82 -1.57 4.02
CA GLU A 77 -7.88 -2.47 5.18
C GLU A 77 -6.65 -2.31 6.05
N ARG A 78 -5.48 -2.36 5.42
CA ARG A 78 -4.20 -2.36 6.11
C ARG A 78 -3.11 -1.67 5.29
N ILE A 79 -2.14 -1.08 5.99
CA ILE A 79 -0.90 -0.60 5.40
C ILE A 79 0.27 -1.24 6.15
N LEU A 80 1.20 -1.88 5.45
CA LEU A 80 2.45 -2.39 6.04
C LEU A 80 3.57 -1.37 5.85
N TYR A 81 4.18 -0.95 6.96
CA TYR A 81 5.33 -0.04 6.97
C TYR A 81 6.07 -0.11 8.32
N ASN A 82 7.41 -0.11 8.30
CA ASN A 82 8.21 -0.45 9.49
C ASN A 82 8.65 0.73 10.37
N ASP A 83 8.34 1.99 10.01
CA ASP A 83 8.67 3.12 10.88
C ASP A 83 7.68 3.23 12.06
N ALA A 84 8.09 2.74 13.24
CA ALA A 84 7.27 2.75 14.44
C ALA A 84 6.69 4.13 14.83
N LYS A 85 7.38 5.24 14.51
CA LYS A 85 6.85 6.59 14.78
C LYS A 85 5.70 6.91 13.84
N VAL A 86 5.83 6.57 12.56
CA VAL A 86 4.78 6.75 11.55
C VAL A 86 3.57 5.89 11.88
N ILE A 87 3.77 4.60 12.20
CA ILE A 87 2.71 3.65 12.58
C ILE A 87 1.87 4.22 13.73
N ARG A 88 2.52 4.65 14.83
CA ARG A 88 1.80 5.20 15.99
C ARG A 88 0.98 6.45 15.63
N SER A 89 1.56 7.37 14.87
CA SER A 89 0.87 8.60 14.48
C SER A 89 -0.33 8.34 13.56
N VAL A 90 -0.17 7.47 12.57
CA VAL A 90 -1.25 7.11 11.63
C VAL A 90 -2.38 6.37 12.37
N ASN A 91 -2.06 5.39 13.23
CA ASN A 91 -3.08 4.67 13.99
C ASN A 91 -3.79 5.53 15.04
N ALA A 92 -3.09 6.49 15.66
CA ALA A 92 -3.72 7.46 16.54
C ALA A 92 -4.76 8.32 15.80
N TYR A 93 -4.41 8.78 14.58
CA TYR A 93 -5.36 9.49 13.72
C TYR A 93 -6.55 8.61 13.33
N ALA A 94 -6.28 7.39 12.86
CA ALA A 94 -7.34 6.46 12.44
C ALA A 94 -8.36 6.20 13.56
N ARG A 95 -7.90 5.94 14.79
CA ARG A 95 -8.77 5.77 15.96
C ARG A 95 -9.58 7.02 16.28
N LYS A 96 -8.94 8.19 16.29
CA LYS A 96 -9.62 9.46 16.58
C LYS A 96 -10.74 9.77 15.57
N HIS A 97 -10.56 9.34 14.32
CA HIS A 97 -11.48 9.64 13.22
C HIS A 97 -12.38 8.46 12.81
N ASN A 98 -12.41 7.37 13.59
CA ASN A 98 -13.16 6.15 13.28
C ASN A 98 -12.91 5.67 11.83
N LEU A 99 -11.65 5.71 11.40
CA LEU A 99 -11.24 5.15 10.12
C LEU A 99 -11.07 3.64 10.27
N PRO A 100 -11.49 2.86 9.26
CA PRO A 100 -11.67 1.45 9.50
C PRO A 100 -10.38 0.63 9.23
N GLY A 101 -9.41 1.19 8.50
CA GLY A 101 -8.11 0.57 8.27
C GLY A 101 -7.05 0.93 9.32
N ARG A 102 -5.92 0.22 9.29
CA ARG A 102 -4.80 0.40 10.23
C ARG A 102 -3.45 0.29 9.54
N MET A 103 -2.41 0.79 10.19
CA MET A 103 -1.02 0.57 9.79
C MET A 103 -0.34 -0.40 10.75
N GLU A 104 0.47 -1.33 10.25
CA GLU A 104 1.25 -2.25 11.08
C GLU A 104 2.63 -2.54 10.48
N SER A 105 3.54 -3.06 11.31
CA SER A 105 4.86 -3.51 10.88
C SER A 105 4.81 -4.96 10.40
N ASN A 106 5.66 -5.30 9.43
CA ASN A 106 5.89 -6.67 9.00
C ASN A 106 7.40 -6.88 8.80
N ASN A 107 7.91 -8.07 9.16
CA ASN A 107 9.35 -8.37 9.22
C ASN A 107 10.03 -8.46 7.83
N SER A 108 9.27 -8.47 6.73
CA SER A 108 9.81 -8.35 5.37
C SER A 108 9.84 -6.87 4.92
N THR A 109 10.81 -6.52 4.07
CA THR A 109 10.99 -5.39 3.10
C THR A 109 10.21 -4.05 3.18
N HIS A 110 9.30 -3.80 4.13
CA HIS A 110 8.45 -2.60 4.25
C HIS A 110 9.16 -1.41 4.91
N GLU A 111 10.48 -1.32 4.73
CA GLU A 111 11.31 -0.21 5.19
C GLU A 111 11.42 0.89 4.13
N PHE A 112 11.13 0.56 2.86
CA PHE A 112 11.38 1.45 1.71
C PHE A 112 10.15 1.70 0.83
N HIS A 113 9.01 1.16 1.21
CA HIS A 113 7.72 1.41 0.58
C HIS A 113 6.58 1.16 1.56
N PHE A 114 5.39 1.63 1.22
CA PHE A 114 4.15 1.24 1.89
C PHE A 114 3.50 0.13 1.09
N HIS A 115 3.19 -1.00 1.70
CA HIS A 115 2.30 -1.98 1.10
C HIS A 115 0.87 -1.67 1.55
N VAL A 116 -0.07 -1.50 0.62
CA VAL A 116 -1.44 -1.07 0.89
C VAL A 116 -2.42 -2.15 0.46
N ASP A 117 -3.14 -2.72 1.44
CA ASP A 117 -4.17 -3.73 1.22
C ASP A 117 -5.54 -3.04 1.14
N TYR A 118 -6.26 -3.25 0.05
CA TYR A 118 -7.61 -2.70 -0.13
C TYR A 118 -8.70 -3.69 0.27
N ARG A 119 -9.79 -3.15 0.84
CA ARG A 119 -11.02 -3.88 1.16
C ARG A 119 -11.74 -4.27 -0.13
N GLY A 120 -11.78 -5.54 -0.46
CA GLY A 120 -12.50 -6.03 -1.63
C GLY A 120 -12.63 -7.55 -1.65
N LYS A 121 -13.64 -8.05 -2.38
CA LYS A 121 -13.65 -9.43 -2.84
C LYS A 121 -12.83 -9.51 -4.14
N PRO A 122 -12.01 -10.55 -4.35
CA PRO A 122 -11.34 -10.77 -5.63
C PRO A 122 -12.37 -10.72 -6.78
N GLY A 123 -12.02 -10.05 -7.87
CA GLY A 123 -12.85 -9.92 -9.06
C GLY A 123 -12.92 -11.22 -9.87
N PRO A 124 -13.87 -11.36 -10.81
CA PRO A 124 -14.05 -12.58 -11.60
C PRO A 124 -12.83 -12.95 -12.48
N TYR A 125 -11.96 -11.99 -12.78
CA TYR A 125 -10.70 -12.22 -13.50
C TYR A 125 -9.62 -12.90 -12.64
N ASP A 126 -9.81 -12.95 -11.32
CA ASP A 126 -8.82 -13.48 -10.36
C ASP A 126 -8.83 -15.02 -10.32
N ASN A 127 -10.00 -15.62 -10.58
CA ASN A 127 -10.12 -17.08 -10.73
C ASN A 127 -9.35 -17.60 -11.96
N CYS A 128 -9.19 -16.77 -13.00
CA CYS A 128 -8.47 -17.15 -14.22
C CYS A 128 -6.95 -17.09 -14.04
N ALA A 129 -6.45 -16.15 -13.24
CA ALA A 129 -5.04 -16.08 -12.87
C ALA A 129 -4.64 -17.30 -12.03
N GLN A 130 -5.47 -17.71 -11.06
CA GLN A 130 -5.26 -18.95 -10.29
C GLN A 130 -5.45 -20.23 -11.13
N ALA A 131 -6.43 -20.27 -12.05
CA ALA A 131 -6.67 -21.42 -12.93
C ALA A 131 -5.53 -21.69 -13.93
N LYS A 132 -4.83 -20.63 -14.39
CA LYS A 132 -3.62 -20.77 -15.22
C LYS A 132 -2.47 -21.46 -14.49
N TYR A 133 -2.36 -21.31 -13.17
CA TYR A 133 -1.40 -22.06 -12.35
C TYR A 133 -1.86 -23.50 -12.04
N ALA A 134 -3.18 -23.76 -12.05
CA ALA A 134 -3.77 -25.04 -11.67
C ALA A 134 -4.11 -25.98 -12.84
N ASN A 135 -3.68 -25.68 -14.07
CA ASN A 135 -3.89 -26.53 -15.25
C ASN A 135 -5.37 -26.86 -15.54
N SER A 136 -6.31 -25.97 -15.19
CA SER A 136 -7.75 -26.22 -15.37
C SER A 136 -8.36 -25.34 -16.49
N LYS A 137 -8.90 -26.02 -17.52
CA LYS A 137 -9.42 -25.44 -18.78
C LYS A 137 -10.79 -24.74 -18.67
N ARG A 138 -11.17 -24.12 -17.56
CA ARG A 138 -12.48 -23.43 -17.48
C ARG A 138 -12.34 -22.03 -16.87
N CYS A 139 -12.19 -21.06 -17.75
CA CYS A 139 -12.09 -19.63 -17.43
C CYS A 139 -13.34 -18.83 -17.83
N PHE A 140 -14.46 -19.48 -18.15
CA PHE A 140 -15.71 -18.80 -18.48
C PHE A 140 -16.90 -19.51 -17.83
N PRO A 141 -17.86 -18.77 -17.24
CA PRO A 141 -19.18 -19.30 -17.01
C PRO A 141 -19.85 -19.52 -18.38
N ASP A 142 -20.37 -20.72 -18.60
CA ASP A 142 -21.25 -20.99 -19.74
C ASP A 142 -22.46 -20.06 -19.60
N GLY A 143 -22.63 -19.17 -20.58
CA GLY A 143 -23.78 -18.28 -20.69
C GLY A 143 -25.06 -19.03 -21.03
#